data_AF-A0A1D1VRA8-F1
#
_entry.id   AF-A0A1D1VRA8-F1
#
_cell.length_a   1.000
_cell.length_b   1.000
_cell.length_c   1.000
_cell.angle_alpha   90.00
_cell.angle_beta   90.00
_cell.angle_gamma   90.00
#
_symmetry.space_group_name_H-M   'P 1'
#
loop_
_entity.id
_entity.type
_entity.pdbx_description
1 polymer ?
#
loop_
_entity_poly.entity_id
_entity_poly.type
_entity_poly.pdbx_seq_one_letter_code
_entity_poly.pdbx_strand_id
1 'polypeptide(L)'
;MASFRRARDTFYAIYYLIHLPISILFDSQLIFPMSWFSPTLLHQSDLYIRNFKDPLVGNAPAWFLASIYIEIFLMVPFFVVGFFGALKGIEETSVMDSRSASVNGILRLSSNASRMRIPSIIYGTTVITQCLPMITYVLVDEFEGSRIKPATDSERWLIAGIYGSFFLVGATILLDNLFFRTAPKDDKNFKSRLNEILANRKRQ
;
A
#
# COMPACT_ATOMS: atom_id res chain seq x y z
N MET A 1 11.35 -9.75 -17.59
CA MET A 1 10.16 -10.07 -16.78
C MET A 1 10.50 -10.22 -15.29
N ALA A 2 11.54 -10.97 -14.91
CA ALA A 2 11.97 -11.11 -13.52
C ALA A 2 12.43 -9.79 -12.87
N SER A 3 13.25 -9.00 -13.60
CA SER A 3 13.70 -7.67 -13.14
C SER A 3 12.54 -6.71 -12.79
N PHE A 4 11.52 -6.64 -13.65
CA PHE A 4 10.34 -5.81 -13.43
C PHE A 4 9.55 -6.26 -12.19
N ARG A 5 9.32 -7.58 -12.04
CA ARG A 5 8.64 -8.15 -10.86
C ARG A 5 9.39 -7.82 -9.57
N ARG A 6 10.72 -7.97 -9.58
CA ARG A 6 11.56 -7.63 -8.44
C ARG A 6 11.49 -6.16 -8.09
N ALA A 7 11.63 -5.27 -9.09
CA ALA A 7 11.52 -3.83 -8.87
C ALA A 7 10.17 -3.43 -8.25
N ARG A 8 9.09 -4.02 -8.75
CA ARG A 8 7.74 -3.83 -8.22
C ARG A 8 7.59 -4.34 -6.78
N ASP A 9 8.04 -5.56 -6.49
CA ASP A 9 7.92 -6.13 -5.14
C ASP A 9 8.81 -5.35 -4.14
N THR A 10 9.97 -4.84 -4.58
CA THR A 10 10.79 -3.89 -3.79
C THR A 10 10.04 -2.58 -3.52
N PHE A 11 9.39 -1.99 -4.52
CA PHE A 11 8.59 -0.78 -4.35
C PHE A 11 7.50 -0.99 -3.28
N TYR A 12 6.77 -2.10 -3.34
CA TYR A 12 5.75 -2.42 -2.33
C TYR A 12 6.34 -2.66 -0.94
N ALA A 13 7.47 -3.36 -0.83
CA ALA A 13 8.13 -3.56 0.46
C ALA A 13 8.53 -2.23 1.11
N ILE A 14 9.14 -1.32 0.35
CA ILE A 14 9.51 0.02 0.84
C ILE A 14 8.26 0.82 1.24
N TYR A 15 7.23 0.79 0.39
CA TYR A 15 5.98 1.50 0.64
C TYR A 15 5.33 1.05 1.97
N TYR A 16 5.14 -0.26 2.17
CA TYR A 16 4.55 -0.80 3.40
C TYR A 16 5.44 -0.53 4.62
N LEU A 17 6.77 -0.60 4.46
CA LEU A 17 7.71 -0.33 5.55
C LEU A 17 7.66 1.12 6.02
N ILE A 18 7.50 2.08 5.10
CA ILE A 18 7.39 3.51 5.42
C ILE A 18 6.00 3.84 5.95
N HIS A 19 4.95 3.25 5.39
CA HIS A 19 3.57 3.53 5.83
C HIS A 19 3.27 3.01 7.23
N LEU A 20 3.80 1.83 7.59
CA LEU A 20 3.54 1.23 8.89
C LEU A 20 3.85 2.16 10.08
N PRO A 21 5.04 2.78 10.19
CA PRO A 21 5.31 3.74 11.26
C PRO A 21 4.52 5.04 11.12
N ILE A 22 4.16 5.48 9.91
CA ILE A 22 3.31 6.67 9.72
C ILE A 22 1.93 6.41 10.33
N SER A 23 1.27 5.32 9.94
CA SER A 23 -0.05 4.96 10.48
C SER A 23 -0.03 4.81 12.00
N ILE A 24 0.96 4.10 12.53
CA ILE A 24 1.03 3.83 13.98
C ILE A 24 1.45 5.06 14.78
N LEU A 25 2.38 5.87 14.30
CA LEU A 25 2.95 6.97 15.09
C LEU A 25 2.31 8.32 14.80
N PHE A 26 1.77 8.55 13.60
CA PHE A 26 1.17 9.81 13.18
C PHE A 26 -0.37 9.70 13.17
N ASP A 27 -0.94 8.83 12.34
CA ASP A 27 -2.40 8.79 12.14
C ASP A 27 -3.15 8.33 13.40
N SER A 28 -2.56 7.40 14.16
CA SER A 28 -3.17 6.89 15.38
C SER A 28 -3.33 7.97 16.48
N GLN A 29 -2.58 9.08 16.41
CA GLN A 29 -2.74 10.22 17.33
C GLN A 29 -4.12 10.87 17.25
N LEU A 30 -4.84 10.69 16.13
CA LEU A 30 -6.19 11.20 15.94
C LEU A 30 -7.26 10.42 16.71
N ILE A 31 -6.99 9.15 17.03
CA ILE A 31 -7.99 8.25 17.65
C ILE A 31 -7.61 7.79 19.06
N PHE A 32 -6.33 7.90 19.44
CA PHE A 32 -5.86 7.52 20.77
C PHE A 32 -5.57 8.73 21.67
N PRO A 33 -5.56 8.55 23.01
CA PRO A 33 -5.22 9.62 23.93
C PRO A 33 -3.82 10.17 23.67
N MET A 34 -3.68 11.50 23.60
CA MET A 34 -2.40 12.17 23.37
C MET A 34 -1.32 11.79 24.40
N SER A 35 -1.71 11.39 25.61
CA SER A 35 -0.81 10.91 26.67
C SER A 35 -0.03 9.63 26.30
N TRP A 36 -0.46 8.91 25.27
CA TRP A 36 0.25 7.71 24.79
C TRP A 36 1.46 8.05 23.92
N PHE A 37 1.58 9.30 23.46
CA PHE A 37 2.61 9.72 22.51
C PHE A 37 3.64 10.63 23.19
N SER A 38 4.86 10.62 22.68
CA SER A 38 5.91 11.51 23.16
C SER A 38 5.63 12.96 22.75
N PRO A 39 6.08 13.96 23.53
CA PRO A 39 5.93 15.37 23.16
C PRO A 39 6.52 15.70 21.79
N THR A 40 7.61 15.00 21.40
CA THR A 40 8.23 15.16 20.08
C THR A 40 7.30 14.74 18.96
N LEU A 41 6.59 13.61 19.09
CA LEU A 41 5.65 13.14 18.07
C LEU A 41 4.46 14.08 17.92
N LEU A 42 3.88 14.53 19.03
CA LEU A 42 2.79 15.50 19.03
C LEU A 42 3.23 16.82 18.38
N HIS A 43 4.46 17.27 18.66
CA HIS A 43 5.02 18.47 18.05
C HIS A 43 5.17 18.35 16.53
N GLN A 44 5.53 17.18 16.01
CA GLN A 44 5.57 16.96 14.55
C GLN A 44 4.18 17.07 13.91
N SER A 45 3.14 16.55 14.57
CA SER A 45 1.76 16.69 14.11
C SER A 45 1.31 18.16 14.14
N ASP A 46 1.66 18.90 15.18
CA ASP A 46 1.40 20.34 15.25
C ASP A 46 2.10 21.11 14.13
N LEU A 47 3.36 20.79 13.83
CA LEU A 47 4.10 21.39 12.72
C LEU A 47 3.45 21.07 11.38
N TYR A 48 3.01 19.83 11.18
CA TYR A 48 2.28 19.45 9.98
C TYR A 48 1.01 20.28 9.81
N ILE A 49 0.16 20.37 10.85
CA ILE A 49 -1.08 21.15 10.81
C ILE A 49 -0.79 22.63 10.55
N ARG A 50 0.25 23.20 11.16
CA ARG A 50 0.63 24.61 10.95
C ARG A 50 1.11 24.89 9.52
N ASN A 51 1.89 23.98 8.96
CA ASN A 51 2.51 24.18 7.64
C ASN A 51 1.54 23.90 6.50
N PHE A 52 0.77 22.82 6.60
CA PHE A 52 -0.13 22.37 5.52
C PHE A 52 -1.57 22.85 5.71
N LYS A 53 -1.96 23.23 6.92
CA LYS A 53 -3.35 23.63 7.27
C LYS A 53 -4.37 22.58 6.84
N ASP A 54 -3.99 21.32 7.00
CA ASP A 54 -4.82 20.19 6.62
C ASP A 54 -6.09 20.15 7.48
N PRO A 55 -7.28 20.33 6.88
CA PRO A 55 -8.53 20.35 7.63
C PRO A 55 -8.96 18.96 8.12
N LEU A 56 -8.50 17.87 7.48
CA LEU A 56 -8.79 16.50 7.90
C LEU A 56 -8.05 16.16 9.18
N VAL A 57 -6.74 16.44 9.22
CA VAL A 57 -5.92 16.20 10.42
C VAL A 57 -6.23 17.24 11.51
N GLY A 58 -6.39 18.51 11.13
CA GLY A 58 -6.55 19.62 12.07
C GLY A 58 -7.93 19.72 12.72
N ASN A 59 -9.00 19.39 12.01
CA ASN A 59 -10.37 19.43 12.55
C ASN A 59 -10.92 18.04 12.87
N ALA A 60 -10.32 16.96 12.34
CA ALA A 60 -10.69 15.58 12.62
C ALA A 60 -12.20 15.29 12.46
N PRO A 61 -12.80 15.53 11.27
CA PRO A 61 -14.22 15.27 11.08
C PRO A 61 -14.55 13.78 11.31
N ALA A 62 -15.74 13.48 11.82
CA ALA A 62 -16.08 12.14 12.30
C ALA A 62 -15.93 11.04 11.25
N TRP A 63 -16.25 11.32 9.99
CA TRP A 63 -16.09 10.36 8.88
C TRP A 63 -14.61 10.07 8.56
N PHE A 64 -13.74 11.06 8.75
CA PHE A 64 -12.30 10.88 8.59
C PHE A 64 -11.73 10.05 9.74
N LEU A 65 -12.15 10.33 10.98
CA LEU A 65 -11.81 9.50 12.13
C LEU A 65 -12.23 8.03 11.93
N ALA A 66 -13.43 7.78 11.39
CA ALA A 66 -13.86 6.44 11.03
C ALA A 66 -12.92 5.77 10.01
N SER A 67 -12.36 6.56 9.09
CA SER A 67 -11.38 6.08 8.11
C SER A 67 -10.06 5.72 8.78
N ILE A 68 -9.59 6.51 9.75
CA ILE A 68 -8.41 6.20 10.57
C ILE A 68 -8.62 4.94 11.43
N TYR A 69 -9.81 4.74 12.01
CA TYR A 69 -10.14 3.47 12.68
C TYR A 69 -10.00 2.28 11.73
N ILE A 70 -10.53 2.37 10.51
CA ILE A 70 -10.37 1.31 9.50
C ILE A 70 -8.89 1.10 9.18
N GLU A 71 -8.12 2.17 9.02
CA GLU A 71 -6.69 2.06 8.73
C GLU A 71 -5.94 1.30 9.84
N ILE A 72 -6.10 1.72 11.09
CA ILE A 72 -5.37 1.13 12.22
C ILE A 72 -5.79 -0.30 12.50
N PHE A 73 -7.09 -0.61 12.47
CA PHE A 73 -7.57 -1.95 12.87
C PHE A 73 -7.63 -2.95 11.71
N LEU A 74 -7.79 -2.48 10.47
CA LEU A 74 -7.90 -3.35 9.31
C LEU A 74 -6.66 -3.28 8.42
N MET A 75 -6.18 -2.08 8.04
CA MET A 75 -5.09 -1.94 7.07
C MET A 75 -3.71 -2.25 7.65
N VAL A 76 -3.42 -1.84 8.89
CA VAL A 76 -2.12 -2.10 9.53
C VAL A 76 -1.75 -3.60 9.56
N PRO A 77 -2.65 -4.53 9.95
CA PRO A 77 -2.40 -5.96 9.79
C PRO A 77 -2.04 -6.36 8.36
N PHE A 78 -2.70 -5.77 7.35
CA PHE A 78 -2.40 -6.04 5.94
C PHE A 78 -1.07 -5.43 5.48
N PHE A 79 -0.60 -4.31 6.05
CA PHE A 79 0.74 -3.78 5.78
C PHE A 79 1.82 -4.77 6.16
N VAL A 80 1.70 -5.39 7.34
CA VAL A 80 2.66 -6.39 7.82
C VAL A 80 2.68 -7.60 6.89
N VAL A 81 1.50 -8.13 6.56
CA VAL A 81 1.38 -9.27 5.63
C VAL A 81 1.92 -8.91 4.23
N GLY A 82 1.60 -7.72 3.75
CA GLY A 82 2.04 -7.19 2.46
C GLY A 82 3.56 -7.04 2.39
N PHE A 83 4.18 -6.52 3.44
CA PHE A 83 5.63 -6.35 3.55
C PHE A 83 6.35 -7.70 3.48
N PHE A 84 5.98 -8.67 4.33
CA PHE A 84 6.63 -9.98 4.32
C PHE A 84 6.39 -10.75 3.01
N GLY A 85 5.18 -10.64 2.44
CA GLY A 85 4.91 -11.22 1.13
C GLY A 85 5.79 -10.60 0.04
N ALA A 86 6.00 -9.28 0.07
CA ALA A 86 6.84 -8.57 -0.88
C ALA A 86 8.32 -8.98 -0.76
N LEU A 87 8.86 -9.07 0.47
CA LEU A 87 10.20 -9.59 0.72
C LEU A 87 10.40 -11.01 0.18
N LYS A 88 9.41 -11.87 0.41
CA LYS A 88 9.42 -13.24 -0.13
C LYS A 88 9.39 -13.25 -1.65
N GLY A 89 8.61 -12.37 -2.28
CA GLY A 89 8.58 -12.22 -3.74
C GLY A 89 9.95 -11.82 -4.32
N ILE A 90 10.67 -10.93 -3.64
CA ILE A 90 12.04 -10.51 -4.01
C ILE A 90 13.01 -11.69 -3.90
N GLU A 91 13.00 -12.43 -2.78
CA GLU A 91 13.85 -13.60 -2.57
C GLU A 91 13.60 -14.66 -3.65
N GLU A 92 12.34 -15.04 -3.87
CA GLU A 92 11.98 -16.06 -4.85
C GLU A 92 12.36 -15.66 -6.28
N THR A 93 12.23 -14.38 -6.64
CA THR A 93 12.65 -13.86 -7.95
C THR A 93 14.16 -13.89 -8.10
N SER A 94 14.91 -13.60 -7.02
CA SER A 94 16.38 -13.66 -7.03
C SER A 94 16.92 -15.08 -7.25
N VAL A 95 16.26 -16.09 -6.68
CA VAL A 95 16.60 -17.50 -6.88
C VAL A 95 16.35 -17.92 -8.32
N MET A 96 15.31 -17.41 -8.95
CA MET A 96 14.98 -17.72 -10.35
C MET A 96 15.96 -17.10 -11.37
N ASP A 97 16.53 -15.93 -11.07
CA ASP A 97 17.56 -15.29 -11.91
C ASP A 97 18.91 -16.03 -11.83
N SER A 98 19.16 -16.78 -10.74
CA SER A 98 20.29 -17.71 -10.70
C SER A 98 20.06 -18.86 -11.71
N ARG A 99 21.11 -19.35 -12.39
CA ARG A 99 21.03 -20.44 -13.41
C ARG A 99 20.41 -21.77 -12.92
N SER A 100 19.89 -21.82 -11.69
CA SER A 100 19.24 -22.95 -11.01
C SER A 100 17.72 -22.75 -10.86
N ALA A 101 17.05 -22.26 -11.90
CA ALA A 101 15.59 -22.20 -11.89
C ALA A 101 14.98 -23.62 -11.84
N SER A 102 14.54 -24.04 -10.66
CA SER A 102 13.86 -25.31 -10.43
C SER A 102 12.34 -25.17 -10.61
N VAL A 103 11.69 -26.22 -11.11
CA VAL A 103 10.21 -26.34 -11.17
C VAL A 103 9.57 -25.99 -9.84
N ASN A 104 10.16 -26.43 -8.74
CA ASN A 104 9.68 -26.14 -7.39
C ASN A 104 9.77 -24.65 -7.05
N GLY A 105 10.78 -23.92 -7.57
CA GLY A 105 10.89 -22.47 -7.43
C GLY A 105 9.79 -21.73 -8.18
N ILE A 106 9.49 -22.14 -9.42
CA ILE A 106 8.42 -21.55 -10.24
C ILE A 106 7.04 -21.80 -9.61
N LEU A 107 6.80 -23.00 -9.06
CA LEU A 107 5.56 -23.32 -8.34
C LEU A 107 5.41 -22.52 -7.04
N ARG A 108 6.50 -22.31 -6.29
CA ARG A 108 6.49 -21.47 -5.08
C ARG A 108 6.13 -20.02 -5.40
N LEU A 109 6.73 -19.45 -6.44
CA LEU A 109 6.38 -18.10 -6.95
C LEU A 109 4.91 -17.98 -7.32
N SER A 110 4.36 -18.97 -8.03
CA SER A 110 2.94 -19.02 -8.40
C SER A 110 2.05 -19.06 -7.16
N SER A 111 2.37 -19.92 -6.20
CA SER A 111 1.65 -20.06 -4.93
C SER A 111 1.69 -18.77 -4.11
N ASN A 112 2.85 -18.14 -3.99
CA ASN A 112 3.02 -16.91 -3.22
C ASN A 112 2.27 -15.72 -3.85
N ALA A 113 2.36 -15.57 -5.18
CA ALA A 113 1.60 -14.56 -5.92
C ALA A 113 0.08 -14.71 -5.71
N SER A 114 -0.42 -15.94 -5.64
CA SER A 114 -1.84 -16.20 -5.36
C SER A 114 -2.27 -15.75 -3.95
N ARG A 115 -1.43 -15.97 -2.94
CA ARG A 115 -1.71 -15.63 -1.53
C ARG A 115 -1.68 -14.14 -1.28
N MET A 116 -0.78 -13.42 -1.95
CA MET A 116 -0.69 -11.96 -1.80
C MET A 116 -1.77 -11.20 -2.57
N ARG A 117 -2.46 -11.85 -3.52
CA ARG A 117 -3.41 -11.18 -4.39
C ARG A 117 -4.60 -10.59 -3.65
N ILE A 118 -5.27 -11.41 -2.84
CA ILE A 118 -6.48 -11.00 -2.11
C ILE A 118 -6.17 -9.85 -1.13
N PRO A 119 -5.15 -9.95 -0.25
CA PRO A 119 -4.75 -8.86 0.62
C PRO A 119 -4.44 -7.55 -0.13
N SER A 120 -3.73 -7.64 -1.26
CA SER A 120 -3.38 -6.45 -2.04
C SER A 120 -4.58 -5.81 -2.75
N ILE A 121 -5.58 -6.59 -3.17
CA ILE A 121 -6.83 -6.05 -3.72
C ILE A 121 -7.61 -5.33 -2.62
N ILE A 122 -7.81 -5.97 -1.46
CA ILE A 122 -8.50 -5.38 -0.32
C ILE A 122 -7.84 -4.05 0.06
N TYR A 123 -6.51 -4.06 0.16
CA TYR A 123 -5.73 -2.87 0.45
C TYR A 123 -5.92 -1.77 -0.60
N GLY A 124 -5.62 -2.06 -1.87
CA GLY A 124 -5.69 -1.08 -2.95
C GLY A 124 -7.08 -0.45 -3.10
N THR A 125 -8.14 -1.26 -3.02
CA THR A 125 -9.52 -0.78 -3.06
C THR A 125 -9.85 0.10 -1.86
N THR A 126 -9.40 -0.27 -0.66
CA THR A 126 -9.70 0.51 0.54
C THR A 126 -9.03 1.87 0.51
N VAL A 127 -7.74 1.93 0.15
CA VAL A 127 -7.01 3.21 0.00
C VAL A 127 -7.70 4.11 -1.01
N ILE A 128 -8.05 3.59 -2.19
CA ILE A 128 -8.76 4.37 -3.22
C ILE A 128 -10.08 4.92 -2.66
N THR A 129 -10.84 4.08 -1.97
CA THR A 129 -12.15 4.43 -1.40
C THR A 129 -12.03 5.48 -0.29
N GLN A 130 -10.93 5.50 0.46
CA GLN A 130 -10.65 6.49 1.50
C GLN A 130 -10.09 7.81 0.92
N CYS A 131 -9.18 7.73 -0.05
CA CYS A 131 -8.58 8.94 -0.63
C CYS A 131 -9.57 9.76 -1.46
N LEU A 132 -10.52 9.11 -2.15
CA LEU A 132 -11.51 9.83 -2.97
C LEU A 132 -12.30 10.87 -2.15
N PRO A 133 -12.98 10.52 -1.03
CA PRO A 133 -13.69 11.50 -0.21
C PRO A 133 -12.74 12.53 0.42
N MET A 134 -11.50 12.16 0.78
CA MET A 134 -10.51 13.11 1.30
C MET A 134 -10.17 14.19 0.28
N ILE A 135 -9.86 13.79 -0.96
CA ILE A 135 -9.55 14.71 -2.06
C ILE A 135 -10.76 15.60 -2.35
N THR A 136 -11.96 15.03 -2.46
CA THR A 136 -13.17 15.83 -2.72
C THR A 136 -13.47 16.79 -1.58
N TYR A 137 -13.31 16.37 -0.33
CA TYR A 137 -13.55 17.22 0.84
C TYR A 137 -12.59 18.41 0.86
N VAL A 138 -11.29 18.16 0.61
CA VAL A 138 -10.27 19.21 0.55
C VAL A 138 -10.52 20.22 -0.57
N LEU A 139 -11.01 19.76 -1.73
CA LEU A 139 -11.21 20.62 -2.90
C LEU A 139 -12.54 21.37 -2.89
N VAL A 140 -13.60 20.79 -2.30
CA VAL A 140 -14.97 21.31 -2.44
C VAL A 140 -15.48 22.01 -1.18
N ASP A 141 -15.09 21.56 0.01
CA ASP A 141 -15.64 22.09 1.26
C ASP A 141 -15.11 23.51 1.55
N GLU A 142 -15.98 24.42 2.00
CA GLU A 142 -15.62 25.80 2.33
C GLU A 142 -15.02 25.95 3.74
N PHE A 143 -15.11 24.91 4.56
CA PHE A 143 -14.65 24.84 5.94
C PHE A 143 -15.24 25.95 6.81
N GLU A 144 -16.54 26.23 6.63
CA GLU A 144 -17.25 27.22 7.43
C GLU A 144 -17.23 26.87 8.91
N GLY A 145 -16.79 27.80 9.75
CA GLY A 145 -16.67 27.59 11.20
C GLY A 145 -15.53 26.66 11.62
N SER A 146 -14.77 26.08 10.68
CA SER A 146 -13.63 25.22 11.00
C SER A 146 -12.44 26.03 11.54
N ARG A 147 -11.74 25.44 12.51
CA ARG A 147 -10.56 26.04 13.13
C ARG A 147 -9.36 26.05 12.18
N ILE A 148 -9.15 24.95 11.47
CA ILE A 148 -8.05 24.77 10.52
C ILE A 148 -8.64 24.75 9.11
N LYS A 149 -8.10 25.58 8.22
CA LYS A 149 -8.49 25.57 6.80
C LYS A 149 -7.36 26.09 5.90
N PRO A 150 -7.28 25.59 4.65
CA PRO A 150 -6.45 26.20 3.63
C PRO A 150 -6.89 27.64 3.36
N ALA A 151 -5.93 28.56 3.30
CA ALA A 151 -6.14 29.99 3.01
C ALA A 151 -6.07 30.30 1.51
N THR A 152 -5.43 29.44 0.72
CA THR A 152 -5.26 29.64 -0.73
C THR A 152 -5.59 28.37 -1.51
N ASP A 153 -5.92 28.52 -2.80
CA ASP A 153 -6.16 27.38 -3.69
C ASP A 153 -4.91 26.51 -3.85
N SER A 154 -3.72 27.12 -3.82
CA SER A 154 -2.46 26.39 -3.87
C SER A 154 -2.30 25.45 -2.67
N GLU A 155 -2.70 25.89 -1.46
CA GLU A 155 -2.70 25.02 -0.27
C GLU A 155 -3.71 23.87 -0.43
N ARG A 156 -4.90 24.13 -0.98
CA ARG A 156 -5.89 23.08 -1.28
C ARG A 156 -5.34 22.04 -2.25
N TRP A 157 -4.74 22.48 -3.35
CA TRP A 157 -4.15 21.60 -4.35
C TRP A 157 -2.94 20.83 -3.83
N LEU A 158 -2.13 21.45 -2.95
CA LEU A 158 -1.02 20.77 -2.30
C LEU A 158 -1.52 19.61 -1.43
N ILE A 159 -2.52 19.86 -0.59
CA ILE A 159 -3.13 18.84 0.26
C ILE A 159 -3.82 17.75 -0.59
N ALA A 160 -4.58 18.14 -1.60
CA ALA A 160 -5.19 17.22 -2.54
C ALA A 160 -4.13 16.38 -3.28
N GLY A 161 -2.95 16.94 -3.57
CA GLY A 161 -1.81 16.24 -4.15
C GLY A 161 -1.20 15.21 -3.20
N ILE A 162 -1.12 15.52 -1.89
CA ILE A 162 -0.70 14.56 -0.86
C ILE A 162 -1.64 13.35 -0.89
N TYR A 163 -2.96 13.56 -0.78
CA TYR A 163 -3.94 12.47 -0.84
C TYR A 163 -3.99 11.77 -2.21
N GLY A 164 -3.80 12.52 -3.29
CA GLY A 164 -3.70 12.02 -4.65
C GLY A 164 -2.52 11.06 -4.83
N SER A 165 -1.40 11.29 -4.15
CA SER A 165 -0.26 10.38 -4.21
C SER A 165 -0.61 8.99 -3.63
N PHE A 166 -1.34 8.94 -2.52
CA PHE A 166 -1.80 7.68 -1.91
C PHE A 166 -2.84 6.98 -2.80
N PHE A 167 -3.77 7.75 -3.39
CA PHE A 167 -4.71 7.23 -4.39
C PHE A 167 -3.97 6.55 -5.55
N LEU A 168 -2.93 7.20 -6.10
CA LEU A 168 -2.15 6.65 -7.21
C LEU A 168 -1.42 5.35 -6.82
N VAL A 169 -0.91 5.25 -5.59
CA VAL A 169 -0.32 4.00 -5.10
C VAL A 169 -1.37 2.90 -5.00
N GLY A 170 -2.53 3.19 -4.39
CA GLY A 170 -3.64 2.24 -4.30
C GLY A 170 -4.10 1.75 -5.68
N ALA A 171 -4.25 2.67 -6.64
CA ALA A 171 -4.59 2.36 -8.03
C ALA A 171 -3.52 1.48 -8.69
N THR A 172 -2.23 1.81 -8.50
CA THR A 172 -1.12 1.01 -9.04
C THR A 172 -1.12 -0.41 -8.49
N ILE A 173 -1.36 -0.59 -7.19
CA ILE A 173 -1.48 -1.91 -6.56
C ILE A 173 -2.67 -2.67 -7.15
N LEU A 174 -3.82 -2.02 -7.29
CA LEU A 174 -5.02 -2.67 -7.82
C LEU A 174 -4.85 -3.11 -9.28
N LEU A 175 -4.31 -2.23 -10.13
CA LEU A 175 -4.01 -2.53 -11.53
C LEU A 175 -2.99 -3.67 -11.64
N ASP A 176 -1.97 -3.69 -10.78
CA ASP A 176 -1.00 -4.81 -10.75
C ASP A 176 -1.67 -6.15 -10.44
N ASN A 177 -2.64 -6.16 -9.52
CA ASN A 177 -3.39 -7.36 -9.18
C ASN A 177 -4.37 -7.82 -10.27
N LEU A 178 -4.82 -6.90 -11.11
CA LEU A 178 -5.68 -7.20 -12.26
C LEU A 178 -4.87 -7.81 -13.42
N PHE A 179 -3.69 -7.25 -13.72
CA PHE A 179 -2.93 -7.59 -14.93
C PHE A 179 -1.76 -8.56 -14.71
N PHE A 180 -1.05 -8.49 -13.58
CA PHE A 180 0.25 -9.17 -13.43
C PHE A 180 0.30 -10.25 -12.34
N ARG A 181 -0.65 -10.25 -11.39
CA ARG A 181 -0.76 -11.29 -10.34
C ARG A 181 -1.84 -12.34 -10.59
N THR A 182 -2.21 -12.58 -11.85
CA THR A 182 -3.00 -13.75 -12.23
C THR A 182 -2.20 -15.03 -11.96
N ALA A 183 -2.55 -15.74 -10.89
CA ALA A 183 -1.98 -17.05 -10.64
C ALA A 183 -2.42 -18.01 -11.76
N PRO A 184 -1.52 -18.82 -12.34
CA PRO A 184 -1.92 -20.02 -13.04
C PRO A 184 -2.83 -20.82 -12.09
N LYS A 185 -4.02 -21.22 -12.55
CA LYS A 185 -4.82 -22.21 -11.80
C LYS A 185 -3.91 -23.42 -11.57
N ASP A 186 -3.97 -24.01 -10.37
CA ASP A 186 -3.25 -25.25 -10.04
C ASP A 186 -3.80 -26.39 -10.93
N ASP A 187 -3.34 -26.40 -12.17
CA ASP A 187 -3.68 -27.36 -13.18
C ASP A 187 -2.54 -28.39 -13.19
N LYS A 188 -2.87 -29.66 -12.93
CA LYS A 188 -1.90 -30.76 -13.04
C LYS A 188 -1.19 -30.75 -14.40
N ASN A 189 -1.86 -30.27 -15.46
CA ASN A 189 -1.27 -30.08 -16.78
C ASN A 189 -0.19 -29.00 -16.81
N PHE A 190 -0.30 -27.93 -16.01
CA PHE A 190 0.72 -26.87 -15.97
C PHE A 190 2.06 -27.41 -15.45
N LYS A 191 2.04 -28.20 -14.37
CA LYS A 191 3.24 -28.82 -13.81
C LYS A 191 3.90 -29.79 -14.80
N SER A 192 3.08 -30.58 -15.51
CA SER A 192 3.55 -31.50 -16.55
C SER A 192 4.21 -30.75 -17.72
N ARG A 193 3.53 -29.73 -18.28
CA ARG A 193 4.06 -28.90 -19.39
C ARG A 193 5.35 -28.17 -19.01
N LEU A 194 5.44 -27.67 -17.77
CA LEU A 194 6.64 -26.98 -17.31
C LEU A 194 7.84 -27.93 -17.18
N ASN A 195 7.61 -29.15 -16.69
CA ASN A 195 8.65 -30.18 -16.63
C ASN A 195 9.18 -30.52 -18.03
N GLU A 196 8.29 -30.62 -19.02
CA GLU A 196 8.65 -30.91 -20.41
C GLU A 196 9.49 -29.79 -21.04
N ILE A 197 9.08 -28.53 -20.86
CA ILE A 197 9.83 -27.36 -21.36
C ILE A 197 11.24 -27.30 -20.76
N LEU A 198 11.37 -27.52 -19.45
CA LEU A 198 12.67 -27.49 -18.77
C LEU A 198 13.55 -28.70 -19.14
N ALA A 199 12.95 -29.87 -19.38
CA ALA A 199 13.66 -31.03 -19.88
C ALA A 199 14.22 -30.78 -21.29
N ASN A 200 13.45 -30.16 -22.17
CA ASN A 200 13.90 -29.79 -23.52
C ASN A 200 15.00 -28.71 -23.50
N ARG A 201 14.93 -27.75 -22.57
CA ARG A 201 15.97 -26.72 -22.39
C ARG A 201 17.32 -27.25 -21.89
N LYS A 202 17.34 -28.38 -21.17
CA LYS A 202 18.57 -29.03 -20.71
C LYS A 202 19.25 -29.89 -21.78
N ARG A 203 18.55 -30.20 -22.88
CA ARG A 203 19.06 -31.01 -24.00
C ARG A 203 19.70 -30.16 -25.12
N GLN A 204 19.51 -28.84 -25.08
CA GLN A 204 20.16 -27.85 -25.95
C GLN A 204 21.33 -27.22 -25.21
#